data_AF-A0A4Q3RK03-F1
#
_entry.id   AF-A0A4Q3RK03-F1
#
_cell.length_a   1.000
_cell.length_b   1.000
_cell.length_c   1.000
_cell.angle_alpha   90.00
_cell.angle_beta   90.00
_cell.angle_gamma   90.00
#
_symmetry.space_group_name_H-M   'P 1'
#
loop_
_entity.id
_entity.type
_entity.pdbx_description
1 polymer ?
#
loop_
_entity_poly.entity_id
_entity_poly.type
_entity_poly.pdbx_seq_one_letter_code
_entity_poly.pdbx_strand_id
1 'polypeptide(L)' 'MEKLVIIPTYNERENISNILHAIFNLRENFHVLVIDDGSPDGTAQLVKDLQPKFNGQL' A
#
# COMPACT_ATOMS: atom_id res chain seq x y z
N MET A 1 7.86 -8.11 -17.15
CA MET A 1 8.82 -7.58 -16.16
C MET A 1 8.01 -7.25 -14.92
N GLU A 2 8.38 -7.80 -13.77
CA GLU A 2 7.74 -7.46 -12.49
C GLU A 2 8.17 -6.05 -12.10
N LYS A 3 7.21 -5.23 -11.64
CA LYS A 3 7.46 -3.85 -11.23
C LYS A 3 7.17 -3.73 -9.74
N LEU A 4 8.07 -3.11 -8.99
CA LEU A 4 7.89 -2.84 -7.57
C LEU A 4 7.65 -1.35 -7.35
N VAL A 5 6.54 -0.99 -6.71
CA VAL A 5 6.24 0.35 -6.24
C VAL A 5 6.53 0.42 -4.75
N ILE A 6 7.40 1.32 -4.33
CA ILE A 6 7.76 1.51 -2.92
C ILE A 6 7.10 2.78 -2.43
N ILE A 7 6.38 2.69 -1.30
CA ILE A 7 5.64 3.82 -0.72
C ILE A 7 6.12 4.00 0.72
N PRO A 8 7.04 4.94 0.99
CA PRO A 8 7.32 5.37 2.36
C PRO A 8 6.13 6.15 2.90
N THR A 9 5.69 5.87 4.13
CA THR A 9 4.51 6.51 4.74
C THR A 9 4.79 7.01 6.15
N TYR A 10 4.24 8.18 6.48
CA TYR A 10 4.10 8.68 7.84
C TYR A 10 2.81 9.51 7.95
N ASN A 11 1.88 9.12 8.83
CA ASN A 11 0.56 9.76 8.98
C ASN A 11 -0.29 9.80 7.69
N GLU A 12 -0.37 8.69 6.96
CA GLU A 12 -1.05 8.59 5.66
C GLU A 12 -2.33 7.75 5.70
N ARG A 13 -2.93 7.51 6.88
CA ARG A 13 -4.11 6.66 7.03
C ARG A 13 -5.26 7.05 6.11
N GLU A 14 -5.47 8.34 5.88
CA GLU A 14 -6.58 8.85 5.05
C GLU A 14 -6.32 8.69 3.55
N ASN A 15 -5.05 8.57 3.13
CA ASN A 15 -4.65 8.57 1.72
C ASN A 15 -4.22 7.20 1.22
N ILE A 16 -3.57 6.38 2.06
CA ILE A 16 -2.88 5.16 1.63
C ILE A 16 -3.82 4.18 0.90
N SER A 17 -5.06 4.05 1.35
CA SER A 17 -6.07 3.20 0.69
C SER A 17 -6.35 3.65 -0.75
N ASN A 18 -6.50 4.96 -0.97
CA ASN A 18 -6.78 5.52 -2.29
C ASN A 18 -5.58 5.34 -3.23
N ILE A 19 -4.36 5.51 -2.71
CA ILE A 19 -3.12 5.31 -3.47
C ILE A 19 -2.99 3.84 -3.91
N LEU A 20 -3.16 2.89 -2.97
CA LEU A 20 -3.14 1.46 -3.28
C LEU A 20 -4.18 1.11 -4.34
N HIS A 21 -5.41 1.60 -4.19
CA HIS A 21 -6.46 1.40 -5.17
C HIS A 21 -6.12 1.98 -6.54
N ALA A 22 -5.53 3.17 -6.60
CA ALA A 22 -5.11 3.79 -7.86
C ALA A 22 -4.04 2.95 -8.57
N ILE A 23 -3.03 2.46 -7.86
CA ILE A 23 -1.96 1.62 -8.42
C ILE A 23 -2.52 0.32 -8.97
N PHE A 24 -3.30 -0.43 -8.17
CA PHE A 24 -3.85 -1.72 -8.61
C PHE A 24 -4.90 -1.57 -9.71
N ASN A 25 -5.57 -0.41 -9.82
CA ASN A 25 -6.49 -0.11 -10.92
C ASN A 25 -5.83 0.11 -12.28
N LEU A 26 -4.50 0.29 -12.33
CA LEU A 26 -3.76 0.34 -13.61
C LEU A 26 -3.73 -1.03 -14.31
N ARG A 27 -4.09 -2.12 -13.61
CA ARG A 27 -4.15 -3.50 -14.13
C ARG A 27 -2.84 -3.98 -14.78
N GLU A 28 -1.72 -3.46 -14.30
CA GLU A 28 -0.40 -4.00 -14.63
C GLU A 28 0.12 -4.89 -13.49
N ASN A 29 1.18 -5.65 -13.77
CA ASN A 29 1.79 -6.55 -12.79
C ASN A 29 2.71 -5.77 -11.82
N PHE A 30 2.09 -5.06 -10.89
CA PHE A 30 2.77 -4.35 -9.81
C PHE A 30 2.76 -5.17 -8.52
N HIS A 31 3.90 -5.19 -7.85
CA HIS A 31 4.00 -5.41 -6.41
C HIS A 31 4.14 -4.05 -5.72
N VAL A 32 3.56 -3.91 -4.53
CA VAL A 32 3.64 -2.70 -3.71
C VAL A 32 4.30 -3.05 -2.38
N LEU A 33 5.32 -2.29 -2.00
CA LEU A 33 5.96 -2.36 -0.69
C LEU A 33 5.72 -1.06 0.06
N VAL A 34 4.93 -1.12 1.12
CA VAL A 34 4.72 0.02 2.01
C VAL A 34 5.73 -0.03 3.14
N ILE A 35 6.44 1.08 3.35
CA ILE A 35 7.43 1.23 4.43
C ILE A 35 6.92 2.32 5.37
N ASP A 36 6.41 1.91 6.52
CA ASP A 36 5.88 2.83 7.52
C ASP A 36 6.98 3.33 8.47
N ASP A 37 7.09 4.65 8.62
CA ASP A 37 8.06 5.32 9.50
C ASP A 37 7.49 5.56 10.91
N GLY A 38 6.80 4.56 11.46
CA GLY A 38 6.24 4.59 12.81
C GLY A 38 5.00 5.49 12.95
N SER A 39 4.06 5.40 12.01
CA SER A 39 2.85 6.25 12.03
C SER A 39 1.97 5.97 13.26
N PRO A 40 1.68 6.98 14.11
CA PRO A 40 0.80 6.82 15.27
C PRO A 40 -0.70 6.77 14.88
N ASP A 41 -1.05 7.20 13.67
CA ASP A 41 -2.44 7.31 13.21
C ASP A 41 -3.08 5.97 12.82
N GLY A 42 -2.29 4.89 12.78
CA GLY A 42 -2.74 3.56 12.36
C GLY A 42 -2.63 3.30 10.85
N THR A 43 -1.83 4.06 10.12
CA THR A 43 -1.48 3.81 8.70
C THR A 43 -1.07 2.35 8.48
N ALA A 44 -0.11 1.85 9.25
CA ALA A 44 0.37 0.47 9.11
C ALA A 44 -0.72 -0.59 9.36
N GLN A 45 -1.65 -0.34 10.29
CA GLN A 45 -2.75 -1.26 10.54
C GLN A 45 -3.71 -1.31 9.35
N LEU A 46 -4.05 -0.15 8.78
CA LEU A 46 -4.91 -0.08 7.60
C LEU A 46 -4.29 -0.81 6.40
N VAL A 47 -2.97 -0.69 6.21
CA VAL A 47 -2.26 -1.44 5.15
C VAL A 47 -2.38 -2.95 5.36
N LYS A 48 -2.15 -3.44 6.59
CA LYS A 48 -2.31 -4.86 6.93
C LYS A 48 -3.73 -5.36 6.69
N ASP A 49 -4.73 -4.56 7.03
CA ASP A 49 -6.15 -4.91 6.80
C ASP A 49 -6.49 -5.01 5.30
N LEU A 50 -5.74 -4.31 4.43
CA LEU A 50 -5.89 -4.35 2.97
C LEU A 50 -5.10 -5.47 2.29
N GLN A 51 -4.07 -6.05 2.93
CA GLN A 51 -3.24 -7.12 2.33
C GLN A 51 -4.06 -8.31 1.78
N PRO A 52 -5.10 -8.83 2.47
CA PRO A 52 -5.91 -9.92 1.93
C PRO A 52 -6.61 -9.59 0.60
N LYS A 53 -6.89 -8.31 0.34
CA LYS A 53 -7.52 -7.84 -0.91
C LYS A 53 -6.55 -7.85 -2.09
N PHE A 54 -5.26 -7.69 -1.83
CA PHE A 54 -4.19 -7.63 -2.82
C PHE A 54 -3.18 -8.76 -2.57
N ASN A 55 -3.71 -9.96 -2.35
CA ASN A 55 -2.94 -11.11 -1.87
C ASN A 55 -1.73 -11.42 -2.75
N GLY A 56 -0.54 -11.47 -2.13
CA GLY A 56 0.73 -11.72 -2.81
C GLY A 56 1.28 -10.52 -3.59
N GLN A 57 0.62 -9.36 -3.56
CA GLN A 57 1.05 -8.16 -4.27
C GLN A 57 1.24 -6.91 -3.39
N LEU A 58 0.79 -6.93 -2.13
CA LEU A 58 0.95 -5.86 -1.12
C LEU A 58 1.50 -6.43 0.19
#